data_AF-A0A1B8PGH0-F1
#
_entry.id   AF-A0A1B8PGH0-F1
#
_cell.length_a   1.000
_cell.length_b   1.000
_cell.length_c   1.000
_cell.angle_alpha   90.00
_cell.angle_beta   90.00
_cell.angle_gamma   90.00
#
_symmetry.space_group_name_H-M   'P 1'
#
loop_
_entity.id
_entity.type
_entity.pdbx_description
1 polymer ?
#
loop_
_entity_poly.entity_id
_entity_poly.type
_entity_poly.pdbx_seq_one_letter_code
_entity_poly.pdbx_strand_id
1 'polypeptide(L)'
;MFLENNENNNQEAKVNNILIWILAFSPIIGEFLRGFIVGMIYGGSSFAIEAIDDGNLWFIPLALNIALGIADEVLLEKNGVDTSKFKMWTVFIPVYLFQRAKILNHNYAYFITWCVTFILMFIL
;
A
#
# COMPACT_ATOMS: atom_id res chain seq x y z
N MET A 1 -21.91 38.67 3.03
CA MET A 1 -20.58 38.16 3.42
C MET A 1 -20.65 36.94 4.36
N PHE A 2 -21.69 36.11 4.28
CA PHE A 2 -21.83 34.87 5.10
C PHE A 2 -22.01 33.60 4.24
N LEU A 3 -21.98 33.72 2.91
CA LEU A 3 -22.19 32.60 1.99
C LEU A 3 -20.89 32.07 1.36
N GLU A 4 -19.78 32.80 1.49
CA GLU A 4 -18.49 32.42 0.88
C GLU A 4 -17.66 31.46 1.78
N ASN A 5 -18.01 31.35 3.06
CA ASN A 5 -17.32 30.46 4.01
C ASN A 5 -17.86 29.02 4.04
N ASN A 6 -18.87 28.68 3.23
CA ASN A 6 -19.45 27.34 3.23
C ASN A 6 -19.03 26.48 2.02
N GLU A 7 -18.44 27.10 0.99
CA GLU A 7 -17.89 26.37 -0.16
C GLU A 7 -16.44 25.91 0.07
N ASN A 8 -15.74 26.51 1.03
CA ASN A 8 -14.35 26.17 1.36
C ASN A 8 -14.21 24.90 2.22
N ASN A 9 -15.33 24.27 2.61
CA ASN A 9 -15.36 23.19 3.59
C ASN A 9 -15.39 21.78 2.96
N ASN A 10 -15.41 21.71 1.61
CA ASN A 10 -15.42 20.45 0.86
C ASN A 10 -14.27 20.39 -0.15
N GLN A 11 -13.11 20.96 0.16
CA GLN A 11 -11.89 20.48 -0.48
C GLN A 11 -11.58 19.11 0.12
N GLU A 12 -12.34 18.09 -0.29
CA GLU A 12 -11.75 16.76 -0.48
C GLU A 12 -10.52 17.03 -1.33
N ALA A 13 -9.35 17.12 -0.70
CA ALA A 13 -8.10 17.21 -1.42
C ALA A 13 -8.19 16.09 -2.46
N LYS A 14 -8.23 16.46 -3.75
CA LYS A 14 -8.43 15.54 -4.87
C LYS A 14 -7.15 14.74 -5.05
N VAL A 15 -6.78 14.00 -4.01
CA VAL A 15 -5.60 13.18 -3.91
C VAL A 15 -5.84 12.02 -4.85
N ASN A 16 -4.91 11.84 -5.78
CA ASN A 16 -4.98 10.74 -6.72
C ASN A 16 -5.00 9.40 -5.96
N ASN A 17 -6.11 8.68 -6.04
CA ASN A 17 -6.32 7.43 -5.32
C ASN A 17 -5.64 6.21 -5.99
N ILE A 18 -4.97 6.38 -7.13
CA ILE A 18 -4.29 5.27 -7.81
C ILE A 18 -3.21 4.67 -6.91
N LEU A 19 -2.41 5.51 -6.25
CA LEU A 19 -1.31 5.02 -5.42
C LEU A 19 -1.81 4.18 -4.23
N ILE A 20 -2.90 4.62 -3.59
CA ILE A 20 -3.49 3.88 -2.47
C ILE A 20 -4.15 2.57 -2.93
N TRP A 21 -4.69 2.51 -4.16
CA TRP A 21 -5.15 1.25 -4.75
C TRP A 21 -3.99 0.30 -5.05
N ILE A 22 -2.89 0.80 -5.60
CA ILE A 22 -1.66 -0.01 -5.80
C ILE A 22 -1.17 -0.54 -4.45
N LEU A 23 -1.18 0.29 -3.41
CA LEU A 23 -0.86 -0.14 -2.04
C LEU A 23 -1.86 -1.18 -1.53
N ALA A 24 -3.17 -1.05 -1.80
CA ALA A 24 -4.16 -2.05 -1.39
C ALA A 24 -3.98 -3.42 -2.09
N PHE A 25 -3.41 -3.45 -3.30
CA PHE A 25 -3.06 -4.68 -4.02
C PHE A 25 -1.61 -5.12 -3.79
N SER A 26 -0.84 -4.42 -2.95
CA SER A 26 0.58 -4.69 -2.74
C SER A 26 0.92 -6.12 -2.28
N PRO A 27 0.08 -6.88 -1.54
CA PRO A 27 0.43 -8.26 -1.19
C PRO A 27 0.61 -9.14 -2.43
N ILE A 28 -0.34 -9.09 -3.37
CA ILE A 28 -0.29 -9.88 -4.61
C ILE A 28 0.79 -9.34 -5.55
N ILE A 29 0.89 -8.01 -5.70
CA ILE A 29 1.90 -7.39 -6.57
C ILE A 29 3.31 -7.71 -6.06
N GLY A 30 3.51 -7.69 -4.74
CA GLY A 30 4.79 -7.99 -4.11
C GLY A 30 5.22 -9.44 -4.33
N GLU A 31 4.29 -10.38 -4.20
CA GLU A 31 4.60 -11.80 -4.43
C GLU A 31 4.85 -12.08 -5.92
N PHE A 32 4.07 -11.48 -6.81
CA PHE A 32 4.33 -11.55 -8.25
C PHE A 32 5.72 -10.98 -8.60
N LEU A 33 6.09 -9.84 -8.02
CA LEU A 33 7.40 -9.22 -8.22
C LEU A 33 8.54 -10.12 -7.70
N ARG A 34 8.36 -10.76 -6.54
CA ARG A 34 9.30 -11.73 -6.00
C ARG A 34 9.49 -12.90 -6.96
N GLY A 35 8.40 -13.53 -7.41
CA GLY A 35 8.46 -14.63 -8.38
C GLY A 35 9.13 -14.24 -9.69
N PHE A 36 8.86 -13.04 -10.20
CA PHE A 36 9.51 -12.50 -11.39
C PHE A 36 11.04 -12.34 -11.21
N ILE A 37 11.48 -11.77 -10.08
CA ILE A 37 12.91 -11.60 -9.78
C ILE A 37 13.61 -12.95 -9.60
N VAL A 38 12.99 -13.90 -8.90
CA VAL A 38 13.52 -15.27 -8.76
C VAL A 38 13.66 -15.92 -10.13
N GLY A 39 12.64 -15.81 -10.99
CA GLY A 39 12.68 -16.33 -12.35
C GLY A 39 13.82 -15.74 -13.20
N MET A 40 14.10 -14.44 -13.06
CA MET A 40 15.22 -13.79 -13.76
C MET A 40 16.60 -14.23 -13.24
N ILE A 41 16.75 -14.42 -11.93
CA ILE A 41 18.05 -14.77 -11.31
C ILE A 41 18.38 -16.24 -11.52
N TYR A 42 17.41 -17.15 -11.32
CA TYR A 42 17.63 -18.59 -11.28
C TYR A 42 17.16 -19.31 -12.56
N GLY A 43 16.56 -18.58 -13.50
CA GLY A 43 16.28 -19.02 -14.87
C GLY A 43 15.48 -20.31 -14.96
N GLY A 44 14.17 -20.27 -14.63
CA GLY A 44 13.16 -21.31 -14.93
C GLY A 44 13.47 -22.76 -14.52
N SER A 45 14.58 -23.01 -13.83
CA SER A 45 15.14 -24.31 -13.51
C SER A 45 14.65 -24.78 -12.12
N SER A 46 14.95 -26.02 -11.75
CA SER A 46 14.63 -26.55 -10.41
C SER A 46 15.13 -25.65 -9.27
N PHE A 47 16.22 -24.92 -9.50
CA PHE A 47 16.78 -23.95 -8.54
C PHE A 47 15.88 -22.75 -8.26
N ALA A 48 15.00 -22.35 -9.21
CA ALA A 48 14.06 -21.26 -8.99
C ALA A 48 12.94 -21.67 -8.02
N ILE A 49 12.50 -22.92 -8.07
CA ILE A 49 11.50 -23.46 -7.14
C ILE A 49 12.13 -23.62 -5.76
N GLU A 50 13.36 -24.15 -5.68
CA GLU A 50 14.11 -24.30 -4.43
C GLU A 50 14.36 -22.94 -3.74
N ALA A 51 14.76 -21.91 -4.50
CA ALA A 51 14.94 -20.56 -3.95
C ALA A 51 13.63 -19.95 -3.42
N ILE A 52 12.48 -20.31 -4.02
CA ILE A 52 11.17 -19.89 -3.52
C ILE A 52 10.84 -20.59 -2.19
N ASP A 53 11.10 -21.90 -2.11
CA ASP A 53 10.83 -22.75 -0.95
C ASP A 53 11.74 -22.43 0.24
N ASP A 54 13.01 -22.13 -0.04
CA ASP A 54 13.99 -21.67 0.95
C ASP A 54 13.69 -20.26 1.52
N GLY A 55 12.60 -19.63 1.06
CA GLY A 55 12.20 -18.30 1.50
C GLY A 55 13.13 -17.20 1.01
N ASN A 56 13.93 -17.44 -0.04
CA ASN A 56 14.80 -16.41 -0.57
C ASN A 56 13.96 -15.23 -1.08
N LEU A 57 14.49 -14.02 -0.93
CA LEU A 57 13.84 -12.76 -1.33
C LEU A 57 12.46 -12.49 -0.67
N TRP A 58 12.16 -13.13 0.47
CA TRP A 58 10.92 -12.87 1.24
C TRP A 58 10.70 -11.39 1.61
N PHE A 59 11.80 -10.62 1.70
CA PHE A 59 11.75 -9.20 2.02
C PHE A 59 11.27 -8.31 0.85
N ILE A 60 11.18 -8.83 -0.37
CA ILE A 60 10.71 -8.07 -1.56
C ILE A 60 9.28 -7.56 -1.40
N PRO A 61 8.26 -8.41 -1.13
CA PRO A 61 6.90 -7.93 -0.89
C PRO A 61 6.83 -6.97 0.29
N LEU A 62 7.58 -7.22 1.37
CA LEU A 62 7.64 -6.33 2.53
C LEU A 62 8.22 -4.95 2.17
N ALA A 63 9.33 -4.91 1.46
CA ALA A 63 9.98 -3.67 1.03
C ALA A 63 9.07 -2.86 0.09
N LEU A 64 8.39 -3.52 -0.84
CA LEU A 64 7.41 -2.87 -1.73
C LEU A 64 6.26 -2.24 -0.93
N ASN A 65 5.71 -2.97 0.05
CA ASN A 65 4.65 -2.48 0.92
C ASN A 65 5.06 -1.18 1.64
N ILE A 66 6.24 -1.19 2.27
CA ILE A 66 6.77 -0.02 3.00
C ILE A 66 7.03 1.14 2.03
N ALA A 67 7.66 0.88 0.88
CA ALA A 67 7.97 1.92 -0.10
C ALA A 67 6.69 2.61 -0.64
N LEU A 68 5.65 1.83 -0.94
CA LEU A 68 4.36 2.36 -1.38
C LEU A 68 3.66 3.16 -0.27
N GLY A 69 3.74 2.70 0.99
CA GLY A 69 3.23 3.44 2.13
C GLY A 69 3.92 4.79 2.32
N ILE A 70 5.26 4.83 2.21
CA ILE A 70 6.02 6.08 2.30
C ILE A 70 5.66 7.01 1.13
N ALA A 71 5.51 6.46 -0.08
CA ALA A 71 5.13 7.24 -1.25
C ALA A 71 3.73 7.87 -1.10
N ASP A 72 2.75 7.14 -0.57
CA ASP A 72 1.42 7.68 -0.27
C ASP A 72 1.49 8.77 0.79
N GLU A 73 2.30 8.58 1.82
CA GLU A 73 2.53 9.61 2.84
C GLU A 73 3.12 10.91 2.27
N VAL A 74 4.17 10.80 1.46
CA VAL A 74 4.78 11.96 0.78
C VAL A 74 3.77 12.64 -0.14
N LEU A 75 2.90 11.87 -0.80
CA LEU A 75 1.82 12.42 -1.61
C LEU A 75 0.79 13.17 -0.76
N LEU A 76 0.41 12.65 0.40
CA LEU A 76 -0.51 13.29 1.33
C LEU A 76 0.07 14.58 1.91
N GLU A 77 1.33 14.56 2.37
CA GLU A 77 2.04 15.75 2.88
C GLU A 77 2.10 16.86 1.82
N LYS A 78 2.40 16.49 0.56
CA LYS A 78 2.39 17.42 -0.59
C LYS A 78 1.03 18.05 -0.87
N ASN A 79 -0.07 17.40 -0.48
CA ASN A 79 -1.42 17.92 -0.63
C ASN A 79 -1.94 18.61 0.65
N GLY A 80 -1.06 18.89 1.62
CA GLY A 80 -1.39 19.63 2.83
C GLY A 80 -2.04 18.78 3.93
N VAL A 81 -2.02 17.46 3.81
CA VAL A 81 -2.52 16.55 4.85
C VAL A 81 -1.44 16.36 5.92
N ASP A 82 -1.81 16.59 7.19
CA ASP A 82 -0.94 16.30 8.34
C ASP A 82 -0.88 14.78 8.59
N THR A 83 0.24 14.16 8.24
CA THR A 83 0.51 12.72 8.39
C THR A 83 1.20 12.36 9.70
N SER A 84 1.58 13.34 10.53
CA SER A 84 2.41 13.15 11.73
C SER A 84 1.85 12.10 12.69
N LYS A 85 0.53 12.01 12.79
CA LYS A 85 -0.18 11.09 13.70
C LYS A 85 -0.11 9.62 13.26
N PHE A 86 0.15 9.35 11.98
CA PHE A 86 0.08 8.00 11.45
C PHE A 86 1.27 7.53 10.60
N LYS A 87 2.25 8.40 10.34
CA LYS A 87 3.55 8.09 9.71
C LYS A 87 4.27 6.88 10.32
N MET A 88 4.18 6.70 11.64
CA MET A 88 4.81 5.56 12.33
C MET A 88 4.22 4.20 11.89
N TRP A 89 2.98 4.20 11.40
CA TRP A 89 2.29 2.98 10.98
C TRP A 89 2.56 2.58 9.54
N THR A 90 3.34 3.34 8.78
CA THR A 90 3.70 3.04 7.39
C THR A 90 4.42 1.69 7.22
N VAL A 91 4.94 1.10 8.30
CA VAL A 91 5.47 -0.28 8.33
C VAL A 91 4.35 -1.32 8.51
N PHE A 92 3.29 -0.98 9.24
CA PHE A 92 2.11 -1.81 9.46
C PHE A 92 0.97 -1.37 8.54
N ILE A 93 1.10 -1.70 7.25
CA ILE A 93 0.16 -1.29 6.19
C ILE A 93 -1.33 -1.41 6.54
N PRO A 94 -1.85 -2.50 7.12
CA PRO A 94 -3.28 -2.57 7.46
C PRO A 94 -3.69 -1.47 8.46
N VAL A 95 -2.84 -1.20 9.45
CA VAL A 95 -3.09 -0.18 10.47
C VAL A 95 -2.96 1.23 9.87
N TYR A 96 -2.00 1.43 8.96
CA TYR A 96 -1.85 2.66 8.19
C TYR A 96 -3.09 2.98 7.35
N LEU A 97 -3.56 2.03 6.54
CA LEU A 97 -4.73 2.20 5.68
C LEU A 97 -6.00 2.53 6.48
N PHE A 98 -6.17 1.86 7.62
CA PHE A 98 -7.29 2.13 8.53
C PHE A 98 -7.24 3.56 9.11
N GLN A 99 -6.06 4.00 9.58
CA GLN A 99 -5.90 5.35 10.14
C GLN A 99 -6.03 6.44 9.09
N ARG A 100 -5.44 6.22 7.91
CA ARG A 100 -5.57 7.12 6.75
C ARG A 100 -7.04 7.31 6.38
N ALA A 101 -7.82 6.22 6.27
CA ALA A 101 -9.25 6.30 5.98
C ALA A 101 -10.01 7.10 7.05
N LYS A 102 -9.70 6.89 8.33
CA LYS A 102 -10.31 7.63 9.45
C LYS A 102 -9.98 9.12 9.44
N ILE A 103 -8.75 9.50 9.13
CA ILE A 103 -8.30 10.90 9.13
C ILE A 103 -8.84 11.67 7.93
N LEU A 104 -8.87 11.02 6.77
CA LEU A 104 -9.38 11.61 5.53
C LEU A 104 -10.91 11.50 5.40
N ASN A 105 -11.61 10.91 6.37
CA ASN A 105 -13.04 10.57 6.30
C ASN A 105 -13.44 9.78 5.04
N HIS A 106 -12.52 8.95 4.52
CA HIS A 106 -12.77 8.07 3.39
C HIS A 106 -13.35 6.73 3.85
N ASN A 107 -13.92 5.98 2.91
CA ASN A 107 -14.36 4.61 3.20
C ASN A 107 -13.17 3.67 3.52
N TYR A 108 -13.46 2.54 4.15
CA TYR A 108 -12.48 1.51 4.49
C TYR A 108 -12.16 0.55 3.33
N ALA A 109 -12.55 0.88 2.08
CA ALA A 109 -12.43 -0.07 0.96
C ALA A 109 -10.97 -0.47 0.69
N TYR A 110 -10.03 0.45 0.79
CA TYR A 110 -8.59 0.17 0.60
C TYR A 110 -8.06 -0.79 1.65
N PHE A 111 -8.43 -0.58 2.92
CA PHE A 111 -8.06 -1.43 4.05
C PHE A 111 -8.62 -2.85 3.86
N ILE A 112 -9.92 -2.96 3.57
CA ILE A 112 -10.58 -4.25 3.33
C ILE A 112 -9.94 -4.96 2.15
N THR A 113 -9.67 -4.24 1.06
CA THR A 113 -9.01 -4.80 -0.13
C THR A 113 -7.64 -5.34 0.21
N TRP A 114 -6.83 -4.59 0.97
CA TRP A 114 -5.52 -5.07 1.44
C TRP A 114 -5.64 -6.34 2.27
N CYS A 115 -6.60 -6.42 3.19
CA CYS A 115 -6.83 -7.64 3.96
C CYS A 115 -7.23 -8.83 3.06
N VAL A 116 -8.13 -8.61 2.10
CA VAL A 116 -8.56 -9.66 1.16
C VAL A 116 -7.40 -10.13 0.29
N THR A 117 -6.61 -9.22 -0.27
CA THR A 117 -5.48 -9.57 -1.14
C THR A 117 -4.36 -10.23 -0.34
N PHE A 118 -4.14 -9.81 0.90
CA PHE A 118 -3.20 -10.46 1.82
C PHE A 118 -3.62 -11.88 2.16
N ILE A 119 -4.91 -12.13 2.46
CA ILE A 119 -5.42 -13.49 2.70
C ILE A 119 -5.30 -14.33 1.42
N LEU A 120 -5.66 -13.77 0.26
CA LEU A 120 -5.57 -14.46 -1.02
C LEU A 120 -4.14 -14.88 -1.35
N MET A 121 -3.14 -14.06 -1.00
CA MET A 121 -1.72 -14.37 -1.19
C MET A 121 -1.29 -15.67 -0.49
N PHE A 122 -1.92 -16.07 0.62
CA PHE A 122 -1.59 -17.34 1.29
C PHE A 122 -2.35 -18.55 0.73
N ILE A 123 -3.41 -18.31 -0.03
CA ILE A 123 -4.24 -19.37 -0.62
C ILE A 123 -3.72 -19.75 -2.02
N LEU A 124 -3.15 -18.77 -2.73
CA LEU A 124 -2.64 -18.91 -4.09
C LEU A 124 -1.22 -19.49 -4.11
#